data_AF-A0A835XNA2-F1
#
_entry.id   AF-A0A835XNA2-F1
#
_cell.length_a   1.000
_cell.length_b   1.000
_cell.length_c   1.000
_cell.angle_alpha   90.00
_cell.angle_beta   90.00
_cell.angle_gamma   90.00
#
_symmetry.space_group_name_H-M   'P 1'
#
loop_
_entity.id
_entity.type
_entity.pdbx_description
1 polymer ?
#
loop_
_entity_poly.entity_id
_entity_poly.type
_entity_poly.pdbx_seq_one_letter_code
_entity_poly.pdbx_strand_id
1 'polypeptide(L)'
;MADHGARTISLSPVEAATHLRRLSRDETHVFLRQAFVNPEDPRALCVNPTDPGRFVNHSPAPNLLPGLTGGVAVRDIAPGEELTCDYGGLASPPWYQALCDEYGVLSTADVVTKYGST
;
A
#
# COMPACT_ATOMS: atom_id res chain seq x y z
N MET A 1 -6.42 9.43 -27.67
CA MET A 1 -6.13 9.40 -26.23
C MET A 1 -5.30 8.17 -25.98
N ALA A 2 -4.03 8.31 -25.60
CA ALA A 2 -3.23 7.15 -25.22
C ALA A 2 -3.67 6.69 -23.83
N ASP A 3 -4.03 5.42 -23.71
CA ASP A 3 -4.24 4.75 -22.44
C ASP A 3 -2.92 4.81 -21.64
N HIS A 4 -2.86 5.69 -20.64
CA HIS A 4 -1.76 5.80 -19.69
C HIS A 4 -2.02 4.91 -18.46
N GLY A 5 -2.83 3.85 -18.63
CA GLY A 5 -3.28 2.95 -17.57
C GLY A 5 -2.17 2.67 -16.57
N ALA A 6 -2.35 3.16 -15.34
CA ALA A 6 -1.47 2.89 -14.24
C ALA A 6 -1.31 1.37 -14.13
N ARG A 7 -0.08 0.87 -14.35
CA ARG A 7 0.17 -0.57 -14.27
C ARG A 7 0.41 -0.92 -12.81
N THR A 8 -0.64 -1.36 -12.13
CA THR A 8 -0.50 -2.11 -10.89
C THR A 8 0.24 -3.41 -11.20
N ILE A 9 1.39 -3.60 -10.57
CA ILE A 9 2.06 -4.89 -10.54
C ILE A 9 1.44 -5.66 -9.38
N SER A 10 0.94 -6.85 -9.66
CA SER A 10 0.49 -7.80 -8.63
C SER A 10 1.46 -8.98 -8.62
N LEU A 11 2.05 -9.27 -7.45
CA LEU A 11 2.96 -10.39 -7.25
C LEU A 11 2.34 -11.38 -6.27
N SER A 12 2.42 -12.67 -6.57
CA SER A 12 2.16 -13.73 -5.58
C SER A 12 3.21 -13.68 -4.46
N PRO A 13 3.01 -14.37 -3.31
CA PRO A 13 3.98 -14.32 -2.22
C PRO A 13 5.38 -14.84 -2.63
N VAL A 14 5.42 -15.85 -3.50
CA VAL A 14 6.69 -16.41 -4.02
C VAL A 14 7.38 -15.45 -4.98
N GLU A 15 6.62 -14.81 -5.86
CA GLU A 15 7.16 -13.80 -6.78
C GLU A 15 7.64 -12.56 -6.03
N ALA A 16 6.91 -12.11 -5.02
CA ALA A 16 7.31 -11.02 -4.14
C ALA A 16 8.64 -11.35 -3.44
N ALA A 17 8.73 -12.49 -2.75
CA ALA A 17 9.98 -12.91 -2.10
C ALA A 17 11.15 -13.02 -3.09
N THR A 18 10.91 -13.54 -4.30
CA THR A 18 11.93 -13.65 -5.35
C THR A 18 12.35 -12.27 -5.86
N HIS A 19 11.41 -11.34 -6.00
CA HIS A 19 11.67 -9.98 -6.44
C HIS A 19 12.52 -9.23 -5.42
N LEU A 20 12.12 -9.25 -4.14
CA LEU A 20 12.83 -8.55 -3.06
C LEU A 20 14.28 -9.01 -2.92
N ARG A 21 14.57 -10.31 -3.11
CA ARG A 21 15.95 -10.84 -3.08
C ARG A 21 16.86 -10.29 -4.19
N ARG A 22 16.31 -9.67 -5.23
CA ARG A 22 17.06 -9.06 -6.33
C ARG A 22 17.32 -7.56 -6.11
N LEU A 23 16.59 -6.95 -5.19
CA LEU A 23 16.71 -5.54 -4.86
C LEU A 23 17.79 -5.34 -3.80
N SER A 24 18.40 -4.17 -3.77
CA SER A 24 19.14 -3.72 -2.59
C SER A 24 18.20 -3.54 -1.40
N ARG A 25 18.78 -3.38 -0.21
CA ARG A 25 17.98 -3.18 1.00
C ARG A 25 17.18 -1.87 0.94
N ASP A 26 17.76 -0.81 0.41
CA ASP A 26 17.10 0.50 0.27
C ASP A 26 15.96 0.44 -0.75
N GLU A 27 16.18 -0.21 -1.90
CA GLU A 27 15.13 -0.44 -2.90
C GLU A 27 14.00 -1.29 -2.34
N THR A 28 14.32 -2.33 -1.57
CA THR A 28 13.31 -3.16 -0.88
C THR A 28 12.51 -2.33 0.12
N HIS A 29 13.16 -1.45 0.87
CA HIS A 29 12.51 -0.57 1.83
C HIS A 29 11.49 0.35 1.14
N VAL A 30 11.89 0.97 0.04
CA VAL A 30 11.00 1.81 -0.78
C VAL A 30 9.86 0.99 -1.38
N PHE A 31 10.17 -0.18 -1.94
CA PHE A 31 9.19 -1.06 -2.57
C PHE A 31 8.10 -1.48 -1.57
N LEU A 32 8.48 -1.98 -0.41
CA LEU A 32 7.54 -2.44 0.61
C LEU A 32 6.73 -1.29 1.23
N ARG A 33 7.32 -0.09 1.40
CA ARG A 33 6.57 1.09 1.88
C ARG A 33 5.49 1.56 0.92
N GLN A 34 5.63 1.27 -0.36
CA GLN A 34 4.70 1.64 -1.42
C GLN A 34 3.78 0.47 -1.82
N ALA A 35 3.97 -0.70 -1.21
CA ALA A 35 3.20 -1.89 -1.48
C ALA A 35 2.02 -2.01 -0.50
N PHE A 36 0.99 -2.72 -0.93
CA PHE A 36 -0.10 -3.16 -0.07
C PHE A 36 -0.61 -4.51 -0.54
N VAL A 37 -1.28 -5.26 0.34
CA VAL A 37 -1.97 -6.49 -0.07
C VAL A 37 -3.43 -6.17 -0.34
N ASN A 38 -3.93 -6.63 -1.49
CA ASN A 38 -5.32 -6.45 -1.87
C ASN A 38 -6.24 -7.18 -0.88
N PRO A 39 -7.23 -6.52 -0.25
CA PRO A 39 -8.20 -7.18 0.62
C PRO A 39 -9.03 -8.26 -0.10
N GLU A 40 -9.28 -8.11 -1.40
CA GLU A 40 -10.05 -9.08 -2.20
C GLU A 40 -9.21 -10.28 -2.68
N ASP A 41 -7.89 -10.12 -2.78
CA ASP A 41 -6.96 -11.21 -3.05
C ASP A 41 -5.77 -11.12 -2.08
N PRO A 42 -5.86 -11.74 -0.88
CA PRO A 42 -4.82 -11.68 0.14
C PRO A 42 -3.52 -12.42 -0.24
N ARG A 43 -3.41 -12.89 -1.49
CA ARG A 43 -2.19 -13.47 -2.07
C ARG A 43 -1.49 -12.49 -3.02
N ALA A 44 -2.08 -11.35 -3.31
CA ALA A 44 -1.56 -10.35 -4.24
C ALA A 44 -0.87 -9.20 -3.48
N LEU A 45 0.46 -9.11 -3.60
CA LEU A 45 1.18 -7.90 -3.25
C LEU A 45 1.07 -6.91 -4.41
N CYS A 46 0.34 -5.83 -4.21
CA CYS A 46 0.14 -4.78 -5.18
C CYS A 46 1.16 -3.66 -4.98
N VAL A 47 1.82 -3.26 -6.07
CA VAL A 47 2.69 -2.07 -6.12
C VAL A 47 2.31 -1.25 -7.34
N ASN A 48 2.16 0.06 -7.14
CA ASN A 48 1.82 0.99 -8.21
C ASN A 48 2.99 1.95 -8.50
N PRO A 49 4.06 1.51 -9.19
CA PRO A 49 5.27 2.31 -9.37
C PRO A 49 5.05 3.57 -10.21
N THR A 50 3.99 3.61 -11.03
CA THR A 50 3.63 4.76 -11.87
C THR A 50 2.41 5.54 -11.36
N ASP A 51 1.69 5.03 -10.36
CA ASP A 51 0.49 5.68 -9.83
C ASP A 51 0.80 6.56 -8.62
N PRO A 52 0.29 7.80 -8.54
CA PRO A 52 0.47 8.67 -7.36
C PRO A 52 -0.15 8.12 -6.07
N GLY A 53 -1.09 7.17 -6.15
CA GLY A 53 -1.73 6.53 -5.01
C GLY A 53 -0.75 5.87 -4.04
N ARG A 54 0.47 5.53 -4.48
CA ARG A 54 1.56 5.04 -3.61
C ARG A 54 2.02 6.04 -2.53
N PHE A 55 1.57 7.29 -2.60
CA PHE A 55 1.88 8.34 -1.64
C PHE A 55 0.72 8.66 -0.69
N VAL A 56 -0.44 8.01 -0.84
CA VAL A 56 -1.58 8.20 0.07
C VAL A 56 -1.22 7.56 1.41
N ASN A 57 -1.27 8.34 2.50
CA ASN A 57 -0.91 7.87 3.82
C ASN A 57 -2.12 7.33 4.60
N HIS A 58 -1.83 6.61 5.69
CA HIS A 58 -2.85 6.18 6.65
C HIS A 58 -3.37 7.34 7.50
N SER A 59 -4.68 7.40 7.74
CA SER A 59 -5.31 8.14 8.84
C SER A 59 -6.50 7.35 9.39
N PRO A 60 -6.76 7.35 10.72
CA PRO A 60 -7.98 6.81 11.31
C PRO A 60 -9.22 7.69 11.04
N ALA A 61 -9.03 8.92 10.58
CA ALA A 61 -10.06 9.83 10.10
C ALA A 61 -9.76 10.23 8.65
N PRO A 62 -9.87 9.29 7.69
CA PRO A 62 -9.44 9.52 6.32
C PRO A 62 -10.38 10.44 5.54
N ASN A 63 -9.87 11.08 4.49
CA ASN A 63 -10.69 11.79 3.51
C ASN A 63 -10.92 11.00 2.21
N LEU A 64 -10.29 9.82 2.08
CA LEU A 64 -10.51 8.85 1.01
C LEU A 64 -11.02 7.51 1.56
N LEU A 65 -12.02 6.92 0.88
CA LEU A 65 -12.28 5.47 0.95
C LEU A 65 -11.39 4.74 -0.04
N PRO A 66 -10.74 3.62 0.33
CA PRO A 66 -10.02 2.79 -0.62
C PRO A 66 -11.01 2.12 -1.59
N GLY A 67 -10.59 1.92 -2.84
CA GLY A 67 -11.40 1.28 -3.87
C GLY A 67 -10.54 0.68 -4.99
N LEU A 68 -11.09 -0.30 -5.71
CA LEU A 68 -10.39 -1.05 -6.76
C LEU A 68 -9.94 -0.19 -7.95
N THR A 69 -10.64 0.92 -8.21
CA THR A 69 -10.31 1.87 -9.29
C THR A 69 -9.63 3.14 -8.77
N GLY A 70 -9.20 3.14 -7.49
CA GLY A 70 -8.62 4.30 -6.82
C GLY A 70 -9.42 4.72 -5.58
N GLY A 71 -8.86 5.67 -4.83
CA GLY A 71 -9.52 6.25 -3.66
C GLY A 71 -10.67 7.18 -4.04
N VAL A 72 -11.78 7.11 -3.29
CA VAL A 72 -12.96 7.97 -3.48
C VAL A 72 -13.06 8.95 -2.34
N ALA A 73 -13.15 10.25 -2.64
CA ALA A 73 -13.34 11.29 -1.62
C ALA A 73 -14.68 11.11 -0.89
N VAL A 74 -14.67 11.18 0.45
CA VAL A 74 -15.89 11.05 1.28
C VAL A 74 -16.55 12.38 1.63
N ARG A 75 -15.86 13.48 1.30
CA ARG A 75 -16.29 14.87 1.50
C ARG A 75 -15.49 15.76 0.56
N ASP A 76 -15.83 17.04 0.54
CA ASP A 76 -15.01 18.05 -0.12
C ASP A 76 -13.61 18.12 0.53
N ILE A 77 -12.58 18.24 -0.32
CA ILE A 77 -11.17 18.29 0.06
C ILE A 77 -10.61 19.64 -0.41
N ALA A 78 -10.04 20.41 0.50
CA ALA A 78 -9.52 21.74 0.17
C ALA A 78 -8.19 21.64 -0.62
N PRO A 79 -7.85 22.64 -1.46
CA PRO A 79 -6.53 22.70 -2.08
C PRO A 79 -5.42 22.68 -1.03
N GLY A 80 -4.47 21.75 -1.17
CA GLY A 80 -3.35 21.58 -0.24
C GLY A 80 -3.64 20.70 0.99
N GLU A 81 -4.88 20.22 1.15
CA GLU A 81 -5.19 19.21 2.16
C GLU A 81 -4.55 17.86 1.79
N GLU A 82 -3.93 17.17 2.76
CA GLU A 82 -3.31 15.86 2.55
C GLU A 82 -4.38 14.79 2.27
N LEU A 83 -4.15 13.98 1.24
CA LEU A 83 -5.00 12.82 0.93
C LEU A 83 -4.61 11.62 1.81
N THR A 84 -5.58 11.06 2.52
CA THR A 84 -5.37 9.95 3.46
C THR A 84 -6.47 8.90 3.34
N CYS A 85 -6.12 7.63 3.57
CA CYS A 85 -7.06 6.50 3.61
C CYS A 85 -6.88 5.68 4.90
N ASP A 86 -7.86 4.84 5.24
CA ASP A 86 -7.70 3.90 6.34
C ASP A 86 -7.03 2.60 5.85
N TYR A 87 -5.81 2.34 6.32
CA TYR A 87 -5.07 1.12 6.02
C TYR A 87 -5.68 -0.12 6.72
N GLY A 88 -6.56 0.07 7.71
CA GLY A 88 -7.30 -1.02 8.34
C GLY A 88 -8.23 -1.77 7.39
N GLY A 89 -8.59 -1.14 6.26
CA GLY A 89 -9.32 -1.79 5.16
C GLY A 89 -8.46 -2.65 4.23
N LEU A 90 -7.14 -2.65 4.38
CA LEU A 90 -6.22 -3.44 3.56
C LEU A 90 -5.95 -4.81 4.19
N ALA A 91 -5.62 -5.81 3.37
CA ALA A 91 -5.15 -7.08 3.92
C ALA A 91 -3.74 -6.93 4.49
N SER A 92 -3.45 -7.65 5.57
CA SER A 92 -2.09 -7.82 6.10
C SER A 92 -1.88 -9.29 6.52
N PRO A 93 -1.74 -10.21 5.56
CA PRO A 93 -1.56 -11.63 5.86
C PRO A 93 -0.19 -11.90 6.49
N PRO A 94 -0.02 -13.02 7.25
CA PRO A 94 1.25 -13.32 7.93
C PRO A 94 2.47 -13.37 7.02
N TRP A 95 2.33 -13.81 5.77
CA TRP A 95 3.46 -13.84 4.83
C TRP A 95 3.96 -12.43 4.46
N TYR A 96 3.06 -11.45 4.40
CA TYR A 96 3.41 -10.06 4.10
C TYR A 96 4.07 -9.41 5.32
N GLN A 97 3.52 -9.64 6.51
CA GLN A 97 4.13 -9.19 7.76
C GLN A 97 5.55 -9.76 7.92
N ALA A 98 5.77 -11.04 7.61
CA ALA A 98 7.09 -11.65 7.66
C ALA A 98 8.09 -11.01 6.68
N LEU A 99 7.66 -10.63 5.47
CA LEU A 99 8.51 -9.88 4.54
C LEU A 99 8.83 -8.49 5.09
N CYS A 100 7.82 -7.77 5.59
CA CYS A 100 8.00 -6.47 6.24
C CYS A 100 9.04 -6.55 7.39
N ASP A 101 8.90 -7.55 8.26
CA ASP A 101 9.83 -7.79 9.38
C ASP A 101 11.25 -8.10 8.91
N GLU A 102 11.41 -8.98 7.91
CA GLU A 102 12.72 -9.37 7.35
C GLU A 102 13.52 -8.13 6.88
N TYR A 103 12.83 -7.17 6.26
CA TYR A 103 13.45 -5.97 5.72
C TYR A 103 13.34 -4.73 6.62
N GLY A 104 12.72 -4.86 7.82
CA GLY A 104 12.59 -3.78 8.78
C GLY A 104 11.67 -2.65 8.32
N VAL A 105 10.56 -2.99 7.66
CA VAL A 105 9.50 -2.09 7.19
C VAL A 105 8.24 -2.36 7.99
N LEU A 106 7.48 -1.34 8.36
CA LEU A 106 6.17 -1.54 9.00
C LEU A 106 5.17 -2.09 7.99
N SER A 107 4.46 -3.17 8.32
CA SER A 107 3.31 -3.61 7.53
C SER A 107 2.15 -2.61 7.65
N THR A 108 1.14 -2.72 6.78
CA THR A 108 -0.07 -1.89 6.88
C THR A 108 -0.77 -2.06 8.24
N ALA A 109 -0.77 -3.26 8.81
CA ALA A 109 -1.30 -3.52 10.15
C ALA A 109 -0.47 -2.86 11.27
N ASP A 110 0.86 -2.84 11.14
CA ASP A 110 1.73 -2.15 12.11
C ASP A 110 1.54 -0.64 12.04
N VAL A 111 1.37 -0.09 10.84
CA VAL A 111 1.05 1.33 10.62
C VAL A 111 -0.29 1.68 11.29
N VAL A 112 -1.33 0.87 11.09
CA VAL A 112 -2.63 1.06 11.76
C VAL A 112 -2.47 1.00 13.28
N THR A 113 -1.72 0.03 13.80
CA THR A 113 -1.50 -0.07 15.26
C THR A 113 -0.75 1.15 15.80
N LYS A 114 0.28 1.61 15.08
CA LYS A 114 1.14 2.72 15.50
C LYS A 114 0.43 4.08 15.44
N TYR A 115 -0.44 4.29 14.47
CA TYR A 115 -1.07 5.59 14.19
C TYR A 115 -2.60 5.60 14.37
N GLY A 116 -3.20 4.50 14.80
CA GLY A 116 -4.65 4.33 14.97
C GLY A 116 -5.20 4.68 16.36
N SER A 117 -4.39 5.26 17.25
CA SER A 117 -4.86 5.73 18.56
C SER A 117 -5.26 7.20 18.51
N THR A 118 -6.55 7.47 18.65
CA THR A 118 -7.09 8.74 19.19
C THR A 118 -7.58 8.52 20.60
#